data_AF-A0A7C0Z9X4-F1
#
_entry.id   AF-A0A7C0Z9X4-F1
#
_cell.length_a   1.000
_cell.length_b   1.000
_cell.length_c   1.000
_cell.angle_alpha   90.00
_cell.angle_beta   90.00
_cell.angle_gamma   90.00
#
_symmetry.space_group_name_H-M   'P 1'
#
loop_
_entity.id
_entity.type
_entity.pdbx_description
1 polymer ?
#
loop_
_entity_poly.entity_id
_entity_poly.type
_entity_poly.pdbx_seq_one_letter_code
_entity_poly.pdbx_strand_id
1 'polypeptide(L)'
;MKRLLFLLAVLILSFLITYSGPVRYLELKLIDSRFRVRGEEMPPDEVVVVAIDDETYSHLNMQFPYPRNIYAKLLENLKKAGVRGVGFDIEFDVSDRDPSNDSIFSEAIKNTRNV
;
A
#
# COMPACT_ATOMS: atom_id res chain seq x y z
N MET A 1 52.91 7.55 -2.59
CA MET A 1 52.23 7.28 -3.88
C MET A 1 51.52 5.92 -3.92
N LYS A 2 52.19 4.78 -3.70
CA LYS A 2 51.57 3.44 -3.80
C LYS A 2 50.34 3.22 -2.88
N ARG A 3 50.40 3.71 -1.63
CA ARG A 3 49.28 3.65 -0.67
C ARG A 3 48.06 4.47 -1.10
N LEU A 4 48.29 5.62 -1.73
CA LEU A 4 47.23 6.50 -2.21
C LEU A 4 46.50 5.88 -3.42
N LEU A 5 47.26 5.31 -4.36
CA LEU A 5 46.70 4.58 -5.52
C LEU A 5 45.87 3.37 -5.08
N PHE A 6 46.32 2.64 -4.05
CA PHE A 6 45.58 1.51 -3.50
C PHE A 6 44.24 1.95 -2.89
N LEU A 7 44.22 3.00 -2.07
CA LEU A 7 42.98 3.52 -1.49
C LEU A 7 42.01 4.02 -2.58
N LEU A 8 42.52 4.69 -3.61
CA LEU A 8 41.71 5.15 -4.74
C LEU A 8 41.09 3.98 -5.50
N ALA A 9 41.85 2.92 -5.75
CA ALA A 9 41.36 1.72 -6.43
C ALA A 9 40.27 1.00 -5.62
N VAL A 10 40.42 0.90 -4.30
CA VAL A 10 39.40 0.33 -3.41
C VAL A 10 38.12 1.18 -3.43
N LEU A 11 38.25 2.51 -3.43
CA LEU A 11 37.11 3.41 -3.45
C LEU A 11 36.35 3.33 -4.78
N ILE A 12 37.08 3.28 -5.90
CA ILE A 12 36.50 3.08 -7.24
C ILE A 12 35.81 1.72 -7.33
N LEU A 13 36.44 0.65 -6.83
CA LEU A 13 35.85 -0.69 -6.84
C LEU A 13 34.59 -0.75 -5.97
N SER A 14 34.62 -0.15 -4.78
CA SER A 14 33.45 -0.03 -3.89
C SER A 14 32.30 0.71 -4.58
N PHE A 15 32.61 1.82 -5.24
CA PHE A 15 31.63 2.59 -6.01
C PHE A 15 31.05 1.76 -7.16
N LEU A 16 31.88 1.11 -7.96
CA LEU A 16 31.44 0.25 -9.06
C LEU A 16 30.55 -0.89 -8.55
N ILE A 17 30.93 -1.56 -7.46
CA ILE A 17 30.16 -2.66 -6.85
C ILE A 17 28.80 -2.17 -6.35
N THR A 18 28.74 -0.99 -5.73
CA THR A 18 27.51 -0.42 -5.18
C THR A 18 26.54 0.01 -6.28
N TYR A 19 27.05 0.61 -7.36
CA TYR A 19 26.22 1.18 -8.43
C TYR A 19 25.96 0.23 -9.61
N SER A 20 26.71 -0.86 -9.76
CA SER A 20 26.54 -1.79 -10.90
C SER A 20 25.39 -2.79 -10.72
N GLY A 21 24.87 -2.97 -9.50
CA GLY A 21 23.73 -3.85 -9.23
C GLY A 21 23.99 -5.31 -8.80
N PRO A 22 25.20 -5.94 -8.91
CA PRO A 22 25.40 -7.32 -8.45
C PRO A 22 25.13 -7.52 -6.96
N VAL A 23 25.52 -6.56 -6.12
CA VAL A 23 25.23 -6.61 -4.68
C VAL A 23 23.74 -6.56 -4.43
N ARG A 24 23.02 -5.67 -5.11
CA ARG A 24 21.56 -5.58 -5.02
C ARG A 24 20.88 -6.87 -5.50
N TYR A 25 21.38 -7.47 -6.57
CA TYR A 25 20.87 -8.74 -7.07
C TYR A 25 21.07 -9.88 -6.05
N LEU A 26 22.27 -9.99 -5.47
CA LEU A 26 22.56 -10.98 -4.43
C LEU A 26 21.70 -10.75 -3.18
N GLU A 27 21.51 -9.49 -2.78
CA GLU A 27 20.63 -9.11 -1.67
C GLU A 27 19.19 -9.58 -1.91
N LEU A 28 18.61 -9.30 -3.09
CA LEU A 28 17.26 -9.74 -3.45
C LEU A 28 17.13 -11.26 -3.43
N LYS A 29 18.12 -12.00 -3.95
CA LYS A 29 18.14 -13.47 -3.88
C LYS A 29 18.19 -14.00 -2.45
N LEU A 30 18.93 -13.33 -1.57
CA LEU A 30 18.97 -13.68 -0.15
C LEU A 30 17.64 -13.38 0.55
N ILE A 31 16.95 -12.30 0.17
CA ILE A 31 15.59 -12.00 0.65
C ILE A 31 14.61 -13.09 0.20
N ASP A 32 14.59 -13.44 -1.08
CA ASP A 32 13.75 -14.53 -1.61
C ASP A 32 14.02 -15.85 -0.86
N SER A 33 15.30 -16.16 -0.59
CA SER A 33 15.66 -17.35 0.16
C SER A 33 15.13 -17.35 1.59
N ARG A 34 15.13 -16.19 2.26
CA ARG A 34 14.56 -16.07 3.61
C ARG A 34 13.05 -16.30 3.60
N PHE A 35 12.34 -15.76 2.62
CA PHE A 35 10.90 -16.02 2.46
C PHE A 35 10.61 -17.50 2.22
N ARG A 36 11.40 -18.18 1.39
CA ARG A 36 11.25 -19.63 1.16
C ARG A 36 11.53 -20.46 2.42
N VAL A 37 12.56 -20.10 3.19
CA VAL A 37 12.91 -20.82 4.44
C VAL A 37 11.86 -20.58 5.52
N ARG A 38 11.32 -19.35 5.63
CA ARG A 38 10.19 -19.05 6.52
C ARG A 38 8.96 -19.88 6.17
N GLY A 39 8.71 -20.07 4.87
CA GLY A 39 7.55 -20.78 4.36
C GLY A 39 6.33 -19.86 4.22
N GLU A 40 5.20 -20.48 3.86
CA GLU A 40 3.89 -19.81 3.80
C GLU A 40 3.39 -19.53 5.23
N GLU A 41 2.95 -18.29 5.46
CA GLU A 41 2.28 -17.89 6.70
C GLU A 41 0.83 -17.56 6.34
N MET A 42 -0.12 -18.09 7.12
CA MET A 42 -1.52 -17.74 6.94
C MET A 42 -1.73 -16.26 7.34
N PRO A 43 -2.51 -15.49 6.55
CA PRO A 43 -2.85 -14.13 6.94
C PRO A 43 -3.66 -14.17 8.25
N PRO A 44 -3.56 -13.12 9.09
CA PRO A 44 -4.37 -13.03 10.29
C PRO A 44 -5.87 -12.96 9.93
N ASP A 45 -6.71 -13.72 10.63
CA ASP A 45 -8.18 -13.72 10.43
C ASP A 45 -8.83 -12.36 10.78
N GLU A 46 -8.10 -11.49 11.47
CA GLU A 46 -8.58 -10.18 11.92
C GLU A 46 -8.47 -9.09 10.84
N VAL A 47 -7.81 -9.38 9.71
CA VAL A 47 -7.58 -8.42 8.63
C VAL A 47 -8.33 -8.87 7.37
N VAL A 48 -9.20 -8.01 6.88
CA VAL A 48 -9.98 -8.25 5.66
C VAL A 48 -9.62 -7.20 4.62
N VAL A 49 -9.33 -7.65 3.40
CA VAL A 49 -9.13 -6.77 2.24
C VAL A 49 -10.47 -6.63 1.52
N VAL A 50 -10.97 -5.40 1.42
CA VAL A 50 -12.13 -5.07 0.60
C VAL A 50 -11.60 -4.60 -0.76
N ALA A 51 -11.65 -5.48 -1.75
CA ALA A 51 -11.20 -5.18 -3.10
C ALA A 51 -12.28 -4.46 -3.92
N ILE A 52 -11.85 -3.75 -4.96
CA ILE A 52 -12.73 -3.24 -6.03
C ILE A 52 -12.46 -4.11 -7.25
N ASP A 53 -13.46 -4.87 -7.67
CA ASP A 53 -13.37 -5.91 -8.71
C ASP A 53 -14.65 -5.99 -9.56
N ASP A 54 -14.72 -7.00 -10.42
CA ASP A 54 -15.86 -7.24 -11.30
C ASP A 54 -17.16 -7.52 -10.51
N GLU A 55 -17.06 -8.16 -9.34
CA GLU A 55 -18.20 -8.40 -8.45
C GLU A 55 -18.73 -7.06 -7.92
N THR A 56 -17.83 -6.15 -7.54
CA THR A 56 -18.17 -4.78 -7.12
C THR A 56 -18.96 -4.05 -8.22
N TYR A 57 -18.51 -4.13 -9.49
CA TYR A 57 -19.24 -3.56 -10.62
C TYR A 57 -20.62 -4.20 -10.78
N SER A 58 -20.71 -5.52 -10.67
CA SER A 58 -21.98 -6.25 -10.83
C SER A 58 -23.03 -5.84 -9.79
N HIS A 59 -22.61 -5.50 -8.57
CA HIS A 59 -23.50 -5.10 -7.49
C HIS A 59 -23.83 -3.60 -7.48
N LEU A 60 -22.85 -2.75 -7.73
CA LEU A 60 -23.06 -1.30 -7.74
C LEU A 60 -23.63 -0.79 -9.05
N ASN A 61 -23.42 -1.52 -10.15
CA ASN A 61 -23.71 -1.09 -11.52
C ASN A 61 -23.13 0.31 -11.83
N MET A 62 -21.93 0.57 -11.29
CA MET A 62 -21.23 1.85 -11.39
C MET A 62 -19.79 1.59 -11.79
N GLN A 63 -19.25 2.42 -12.69
CA GLN A 63 -17.84 2.35 -13.06
C GLN A 63 -16.98 3.12 -12.05
N PHE A 64 -15.81 2.56 -11.72
CA PHE A 64 -14.79 3.27 -10.96
C PHE A 64 -14.25 4.48 -11.78
N PRO A 65 -13.92 5.64 -11.16
CA PRO A 65 -13.90 5.94 -9.73
C PRO A 65 -15.28 6.21 -9.13
N TYR A 66 -15.51 5.70 -7.92
CA TYR A 66 -16.76 5.90 -7.19
C TYR A 66 -16.84 7.26 -6.49
N PRO A 67 -18.05 7.85 -6.36
CA PRO A 67 -18.25 9.07 -5.62
C PRO A 67 -18.03 8.87 -4.11
N ARG A 68 -17.65 9.94 -3.39
CA ARG A 68 -17.22 9.88 -1.99
C ARG A 68 -18.31 9.44 -1.01
N ASN A 69 -19.57 9.60 -1.37
CA ASN A 69 -20.70 9.07 -0.61
C ASN A 69 -20.73 7.53 -0.53
N ILE A 70 -20.20 6.81 -1.54
CA ILE A 70 -20.10 5.34 -1.50
C ILE A 70 -19.11 4.90 -0.40
N TYR A 71 -17.95 5.56 -0.32
CA TYR A 71 -16.96 5.29 0.74
C TYR A 71 -17.47 5.71 2.12
N ALA A 72 -18.23 6.82 2.21
CA ALA A 72 -18.92 7.20 3.45
C ALA A 72 -19.86 6.08 3.92
N LYS A 73 -20.64 5.52 2.99
CA LYS A 73 -21.56 4.42 3.31
C LYS A 73 -20.83 3.14 3.73
N LEU A 74 -19.72 2.83 3.07
CA LEU A 74 -18.83 1.74 3.46
C LEU A 74 -18.36 1.91 4.91
N LEU A 75 -17.87 3.09 5.28
CA LEU A 75 -17.41 3.37 6.65
C LEU A 75 -18.51 3.19 7.70
N GLU A 76 -19.72 3.67 7.43
CA GLU A 76 -20.86 3.46 8.33
C GLU A 76 -21.15 1.98 8.56
N ASN A 77 -21.10 1.18 7.49
CA ASN A 77 -21.37 -0.25 7.56
C ASN A 77 -20.25 -0.99 8.32
N LEU A 78 -18.99 -0.67 8.06
CA LEU A 78 -17.84 -1.25 8.77
C LEU A 78 -17.85 -0.87 10.26
N LYS A 79 -18.25 0.36 10.59
CA LYS A 79 -18.43 0.79 11.97
C LYS A 79 -19.50 -0.03 12.70
N LYS A 80 -20.65 -0.26 12.04
CA LYS A 80 -21.72 -1.11 12.58
C LYS A 80 -21.28 -2.57 12.76
N ALA A 81 -20.41 -3.05 11.89
CA ALA A 81 -19.82 -4.38 11.98
C ALA A 81 -18.74 -4.52 13.09
N GLY A 82 -18.38 -3.43 13.78
CA GLY A 82 -17.42 -3.46 14.88
C GLY A 82 -15.95 -3.44 14.44
N VAL A 83 -15.66 -3.03 13.19
CA VAL A 83 -14.29 -2.93 12.68
C VAL A 83 -13.48 -1.90 13.48
N ARG A 84 -12.30 -2.32 13.95
CA ARG A 84 -11.44 -1.50 14.83
C ARG A 84 -10.65 -0.42 14.08
N GLY A 85 -10.30 -0.66 12.82
CA GLY A 85 -9.52 0.26 11.99
C GLY A 85 -9.77 0.00 10.50
N VAL A 86 -9.77 1.05 9.70
CA VAL A 86 -9.98 0.99 8.24
C VAL A 86 -8.85 1.76 7.56
N GLY A 87 -8.15 1.12 6.64
CA GLY A 87 -7.17 1.77 5.75
C GLY A 87 -7.71 1.82 4.32
N PHE A 88 -7.43 2.91 3.62
CA PHE A 88 -7.73 3.04 2.19
C PHE A 88 -6.44 3.00 1.38
N ASP A 89 -6.33 2.04 0.47
CA ASP A 89 -5.33 2.03 -0.61
C ASP A 89 -5.93 2.68 -1.87
N ILE A 90 -6.43 3.91 -1.68
CA ILE A 90 -7.06 4.73 -2.72
C ILE A 90 -6.62 6.17 -2.47
N GLU A 91 -6.21 6.86 -3.53
CA GLU A 91 -5.86 8.27 -3.46
C GLU A 91 -7.12 9.15 -3.60
N PHE A 92 -7.26 10.12 -2.70
CA PHE A 92 -8.35 11.10 -2.66
C PHE A 92 -7.80 12.51 -2.93
N ASP A 93 -7.02 12.65 -4.02
CA ASP A 93 -6.29 13.86 -4.40
C ASP A 93 -7.09 14.85 -5.27
N VAL A 94 -8.13 14.36 -5.95
CA VAL A 94 -9.04 15.18 -6.76
C VAL A 94 -10.42 15.25 -6.08
N SER A 95 -10.99 16.45 -6.06
CA SER A 95 -12.36 16.69 -5.57
C SER A 95 -13.38 15.84 -6.32
N ASP A 96 -14.41 15.42 -5.60
CA ASP A 96 -15.55 14.75 -6.21
C ASP A 96 -16.24 15.65 -7.24
N ARG A 97 -16.91 15.03 -8.23
CA ARG A 97 -17.70 15.76 -9.23
C ARG A 97 -18.84 16.54 -8.56
N ASP A 98 -19.38 16.01 -7.47
CA ASP A 98 -20.28 16.72 -6.56
C ASP A 98 -19.55 17.01 -5.23
N PRO A 99 -19.17 18.27 -4.97
CA PRO A 99 -18.43 18.65 -3.76
C PRO A 99 -19.13 18.30 -2.43
N SER A 100 -20.45 18.06 -2.45
CA SER A 100 -21.16 17.61 -1.25
C SER A 100 -20.72 16.22 -0.80
N ASN A 101 -20.29 15.36 -1.73
CA ASN A 101 -19.79 14.01 -1.42
C ASN A 101 -18.51 14.05 -0.58
N ASP A 102 -17.60 14.99 -0.85
CA ASP A 102 -16.38 15.18 -0.06
C ASP A 102 -16.73 15.57 1.39
N SER A 103 -17.76 16.39 1.56
CA SER A 103 -18.25 16.79 2.89
C SER A 103 -18.87 15.60 3.63
N ILE A 104 -19.71 14.80 2.95
CA ILE A 104 -20.32 13.57 3.49
C ILE A 104 -19.24 12.58 3.94
N PHE A 105 -18.21 12.38 3.13
CA PHE A 105 -17.12 11.45 3.45
C PHE A 105 -16.26 11.96 4.60
N SER A 106 -15.92 13.25 4.62
CA SER A 106 -15.22 13.88 5.74
C SER A 106 -15.99 13.74 7.05
N GLU A 107 -17.31 13.91 7.02
CA GLU A 107 -18.18 13.73 8.19
C GLU A 107 -18.22 12.26 8.64
N ALA A 108 -18.33 11.31 7.71
CA ALA A 108 -18.29 9.89 8.02
C ALA A 108 -16.97 9.49 8.72
N ILE A 109 -15.82 9.93 8.22
CA ILE A 109 -14.51 9.70 8.84
C ILE A 109 -14.50 10.21 10.29
N LYS A 110 -14.98 11.43 10.53
CA LYS A 110 -15.04 12.02 11.88
C LYS A 110 -15.98 11.27 12.81
N ASN A 111 -17.09 10.73 12.29
CA ASN A 111 -18.10 10.04 13.06
C ASN A 111 -17.67 8.61 13.43
N THR A 112 -16.99 7.90 12.53
CA THR A 112 -16.59 6.51 12.80
C THR A 112 -15.35 6.42 13.70
N ARG A 113 -14.45 7.42 13.65
CA ARG A 113 -13.24 7.55 14.49
C ARG A 113 -12.35 6.30 14.48
N ASN A 114 -12.29 5.62 13.34
CA ASN A 114 -11.55 4.37 13.14
C ASN A 114 -10.92 4.29 11.74
N VAL A 115 -10.71 5.46 11.12
CA VAL A 115 -9.96 5.64 9.86
C VAL A 115 -8.70 6.39 10.20
#